data_AF-A0A1W9W017-F1
#
_entry.id   AF-A0A1W9W017-F1
#
_cell.length_a   1.000
_cell.length_b   1.000
_cell.length_c   1.000
_cell.angle_alpha   90.00
_cell.angle_beta   90.00
_cell.angle_gamma   90.00
#
_symmetry.space_group_name_H-M   'P 1'
#
loop_
_entity.id
_entity.type
_entity.pdbx_description
1 polymer ?
#
loop_
_entity_poly.entity_id
_entity_poly.type
_entity_poly.pdbx_seq_one_letter_code
_entity_poly.pdbx_strand_id
1 'polypeptide(L)'
;MSAIEFSKQVYPEINVAYQGDITYTISISNLSASTISDIMMTDTLPTSVTFDAWLNNQTADYGDTVMNTADYDSPVGMGSDSASFNVQYEPIEAPLVINEVDADTPGTETEEFVELYDGGVGNTPLDGLVIVVPDTYWVQNGADAVALYQGDVPR
;
A
#
# COMPACT_ATOMS: atom_id res chain seq x y z
N MET A 1 -22.94 -27.37 -13.13
CA MET A 1 -22.84 -26.01 -12.58
C MET A 1 -21.56 -25.41 -13.14
N SER A 2 -21.62 -24.21 -13.70
CA SER A 2 -20.44 -23.42 -14.01
C SER A 2 -19.79 -22.97 -12.70
N ALA A 3 -18.46 -23.07 -12.62
CA ALA A 3 -17.69 -22.62 -11.47
C ALA A 3 -16.54 -21.77 -12.00
N ILE A 4 -16.58 -20.47 -11.69
CA ILE A 4 -15.55 -19.51 -12.04
C ILE A 4 -14.95 -18.99 -10.73
N GLU A 5 -13.63 -18.94 -10.68
CA GLU A 5 -12.87 -18.35 -9.59
C GLU A 5 -12.06 -17.17 -10.11
N PHE A 6 -12.10 -16.07 -9.37
CA PHE A 6 -11.27 -14.90 -9.58
C PHE A 6 -10.29 -14.79 -8.41
N SER A 7 -9.03 -14.51 -8.70
CA SER A 7 -8.03 -14.24 -7.65
C SER A 7 -7.19 -13.02 -7.98
N LYS A 8 -6.72 -12.36 -6.93
CA LYS A 8 -5.73 -11.28 -7.00
C LYS A 8 -4.64 -11.58 -5.98
N GLN A 9 -3.40 -11.43 -6.40
CA GLN A 9 -2.22 -11.57 -5.58
C GLN A 9 -1.34 -10.32 -5.76
N VAL A 10 -0.59 -9.99 -4.70
CA VAL A 10 0.33 -8.85 -4.69
C VAL A 10 1.63 -9.30 -4.04
N TYR A 11 2.77 -8.84 -4.58
CA TYR A 11 4.07 -9.08 -3.99
C TYR A 11 5.01 -7.90 -4.25
N PRO A 12 5.76 -7.42 -3.25
CA PRO A 12 5.65 -7.76 -1.83
C PRO A 12 4.31 -7.29 -1.22
N GLU A 13 3.80 -8.00 -0.22
CA GLU A 13 2.50 -7.68 0.42
C GLU A 13 2.61 -6.56 1.47
N ILE A 14 3.78 -6.40 2.08
CA ILE A 14 4.06 -5.43 3.14
C ILE A 14 5.52 -4.95 3.05
N ASN A 15 5.84 -3.87 3.76
CA ASN A 15 7.20 -3.31 3.88
C ASN A 15 7.85 -2.96 2.53
N VAL A 16 7.03 -2.44 1.60
CA VAL A 16 7.53 -1.92 0.33
C VAL A 16 8.17 -0.56 0.57
N ALA A 17 9.42 -0.39 0.19
CA ALA A 17 10.09 0.90 0.28
C ALA A 17 9.44 1.92 -0.67
N TYR A 18 9.56 3.22 -0.38
CA TYR A 18 9.21 4.29 -1.31
C TYR A 18 9.92 4.08 -2.67
N GLN A 19 9.17 4.17 -3.78
CA GLN A 19 9.60 3.80 -5.13
C GLN A 19 10.09 2.35 -5.26
N GLY A 20 9.58 1.46 -4.41
CA GLY A 20 9.79 0.03 -4.55
C GLY A 20 8.81 -0.59 -5.53
N ASP A 21 9.29 -1.58 -6.28
CA ASP A 21 8.47 -2.35 -7.22
C ASP A 21 7.44 -3.22 -6.46
N ILE A 22 6.19 -3.15 -6.91
CA ILE A 22 5.12 -4.07 -6.52
C ILE A 22 4.60 -4.76 -7.78
N THR A 23 4.50 -6.08 -7.75
CA THR A 23 3.85 -6.87 -8.78
C THR A 23 2.45 -7.27 -8.33
N TYR A 24 1.44 -6.90 -9.12
CA TYR A 24 0.09 -7.43 -9.00
C TYR A 24 -0.12 -8.54 -10.02
N THR A 25 -0.84 -9.60 -9.63
CA THR A 25 -1.27 -10.68 -10.52
C THR A 25 -2.76 -10.95 -10.31
N ILE A 26 -3.55 -10.91 -11.38
CA ILE A 26 -4.95 -11.33 -11.36
C ILE A 26 -5.11 -12.62 -12.15
N SER A 27 -6.03 -13.49 -11.74
CA SER A 27 -6.32 -14.73 -12.46
C SER A 27 -7.82 -15.00 -12.56
N ILE A 28 -8.23 -15.56 -13.68
CA ILE A 28 -9.57 -16.09 -13.93
C ILE A 28 -9.42 -17.60 -14.13
N SER A 29 -10.21 -18.41 -13.42
CA SER A 29 -10.19 -19.87 -13.56
C SER A 29 -11.58 -20.43 -13.77
N ASN A 30 -11.79 -21.17 -14.85
CA ASN A 30 -12.94 -22.05 -15.02
C ASN A 30 -12.65 -23.41 -14.39
N LEU A 31 -13.35 -23.70 -13.31
CA LEU A 31 -13.26 -24.95 -12.56
C LEU A 31 -14.31 -25.97 -13.01
N SER A 32 -15.05 -25.69 -14.09
CA SER A 32 -16.07 -26.57 -14.62
C SER A 32 -15.71 -27.11 -16.00
N ALA A 33 -16.27 -28.26 -16.35
CA ALA A 33 -16.12 -28.87 -17.68
C ALA A 33 -16.94 -28.13 -18.77
N SER A 34 -17.78 -27.18 -18.38
CA SER A 34 -18.55 -26.34 -19.30
C SER A 34 -17.68 -25.25 -19.90
N THR A 35 -17.78 -25.02 -21.20
CA THR A 35 -17.16 -23.87 -21.86
C THR A 35 -17.78 -22.56 -21.34
N ILE A 36 -16.94 -21.58 -21.05
CA ILE A 36 -17.32 -20.25 -20.59
C ILE A 36 -16.44 -19.26 -21.38
N SER A 37 -17.08 -18.26 -22.01
CA SER A 37 -16.44 -17.23 -22.84
C SER A 37 -16.84 -15.84 -22.33
N ASP A 38 -16.17 -14.81 -22.84
CA ASP A 38 -16.50 -13.39 -22.62
C ASP A 38 -16.47 -12.96 -21.14
N ILE A 39 -15.51 -13.50 -20.37
CA ILE A 39 -15.30 -13.14 -18.96
C ILE A 39 -14.13 -12.17 -18.85
N MET A 40 -14.39 -11.00 -18.26
CA MET A 40 -13.38 -9.96 -18.02
C MET A 40 -13.26 -9.70 -16.52
N MET A 41 -12.03 -9.51 -16.05
CA MET A 41 -11.73 -8.97 -14.72
C MET A 41 -11.12 -7.57 -14.87
N THR A 42 -11.55 -6.63 -14.03
CA THR A 42 -11.01 -5.27 -13.95
C THR A 42 -10.60 -4.98 -12.51
N ASP A 43 -9.47 -4.31 -12.34
CA ASP A 43 -8.89 -4.01 -11.05
C ASP A 43 -8.35 -2.57 -11.03
N THR A 44 -8.97 -1.71 -10.21
CA THR A 44 -8.56 -0.32 -10.06
C THR A 44 -7.40 -0.22 -9.08
N LEU A 45 -6.30 0.41 -9.49
CA LEU A 45 -5.13 0.60 -8.64
C LEU A 45 -5.43 1.57 -7.47
N PRO A 46 -4.89 1.30 -6.27
CA PRO A 46 -4.96 2.27 -5.18
C PRO A 46 -4.17 3.53 -5.54
N THR A 47 -4.50 4.67 -4.94
CA THR A 47 -3.82 5.95 -5.19
C THR A 47 -2.39 6.02 -4.66
N SER A 48 -1.96 5.02 -3.88
CA SER A 48 -0.61 4.91 -3.32
C SER A 48 0.37 4.17 -4.24
N VAL A 49 -0.02 3.90 -5.48
CA VAL A 49 0.85 3.24 -6.47
C VAL A 49 0.67 3.86 -7.84
N THR A 50 1.74 3.78 -8.63
CA THR A 50 1.80 4.35 -9.97
C THR A 50 2.16 3.24 -10.95
N PHE A 51 1.40 3.07 -12.03
CA PHE A 51 1.65 2.00 -13.00
C PHE A 51 3.05 2.15 -13.62
N ASP A 52 3.81 1.05 -13.67
CA ASP A 52 5.16 1.02 -14.22
C ASP A 52 5.19 0.27 -15.56
N ALA A 53 4.96 -1.04 -15.53
CA ALA A 53 5.07 -1.88 -16.72
C ALA A 53 4.26 -3.18 -16.65
N TRP A 54 3.87 -3.71 -17.81
CA TRP A 54 3.37 -5.07 -17.93
C TRP A 54 4.49 -6.09 -17.81
N LEU A 55 4.24 -7.21 -17.13
CA LEU A 55 5.21 -8.31 -17.01
C LEU A 55 5.00 -9.42 -18.06
N ASN A 56 3.85 -9.44 -18.73
CA ASN A 56 3.54 -10.38 -19.82
C ASN A 56 3.44 -9.65 -21.17
N ASN A 57 3.41 -10.41 -22.26
CA ASN A 57 3.38 -9.91 -23.65
C ASN A 57 1.99 -9.36 -24.04
N GLN A 58 1.43 -8.47 -23.22
CA GLN A 58 0.29 -7.64 -23.54
C GLN A 58 0.82 -6.35 -24.19
N THR A 59 0.21 -5.92 -25.30
CA THR A 59 0.62 -4.72 -26.03
C THR A 59 -0.34 -3.58 -25.62
N ALA A 60 0.17 -2.50 -25.02
CA ALA A 60 -0.60 -1.29 -24.75
C ALA A 60 0.11 -0.09 -25.41
N ASP A 61 -0.64 0.78 -26.10
CA ASP A 61 -0.10 1.99 -26.73
C ASP A 61 -0.05 3.17 -25.73
N TYR A 62 0.76 4.20 -26.03
CA TYR A 62 0.89 5.39 -25.20
C TYR A 62 -0.43 6.19 -25.14
N GLY A 63 -1.01 6.29 -23.94
CA GLY A 63 -2.26 7.02 -23.69
C GLY A 63 -3.48 6.14 -23.42
N ASP A 64 -3.32 4.81 -23.45
CA ASP A 64 -4.40 3.87 -23.11
C ASP A 64 -4.58 3.72 -21.60
N THR A 65 -5.84 3.59 -21.16
CA THR A 65 -6.14 3.14 -19.80
C THR A 65 -5.66 1.69 -19.67
N VAL A 66 -4.59 1.47 -18.92
CA VAL A 66 -4.08 0.13 -18.64
C VAL A 66 -5.05 -0.59 -17.70
N MET A 67 -5.92 -1.41 -18.26
CA MET A 67 -6.71 -2.38 -17.50
C MET A 67 -5.89 -3.65 -17.36
N ASN A 68 -5.56 -4.07 -16.13
CA ASN A 68 -5.07 -5.44 -15.93
C ASN A 68 -6.17 -6.40 -16.35
N THR A 69 -6.08 -6.98 -17.55
CA THR A 69 -7.09 -7.85 -18.13
C THR A 69 -6.48 -9.24 -18.29
N ALA A 70 -6.97 -10.19 -17.50
CA ALA A 70 -6.89 -11.61 -17.84
C ALA A 70 -8.10 -11.92 -18.72
N ASP A 71 -7.89 -12.60 -19.83
CA ASP A 71 -8.92 -12.98 -20.80
C ASP A 71 -8.89 -14.50 -20.98
N TYR A 72 -9.87 -15.17 -20.38
CA TYR A 72 -10.04 -16.61 -20.53
C TYR A 72 -10.94 -16.90 -21.73
N ASP A 73 -10.31 -17.15 -22.88
CA ASP A 73 -10.98 -17.75 -24.04
C ASP A 73 -10.43 -19.17 -24.29
N SER A 74 -11.11 -20.18 -23.74
CA SER A 74 -10.81 -21.58 -24.01
C SER A 74 -12.03 -22.30 -24.60
N PRO A 75 -11.90 -22.90 -25.81
CA PRO A 75 -13.01 -23.61 -26.45
C PRO A 75 -13.40 -24.93 -25.76
N VAL A 76 -12.63 -25.41 -24.78
CA VAL A 76 -12.91 -26.65 -24.03
C VAL A 76 -12.48 -26.58 -22.55
N GLY A 77 -13.43 -26.91 -21.67
CA GLY A 77 -13.15 -27.40 -20.31
C GLY A 77 -12.56 -26.41 -19.31
N MET A 78 -12.02 -27.00 -18.24
CA MET A 78 -11.39 -26.31 -17.10
C MET A 78 -10.05 -25.69 -17.52
N GLY A 79 -9.72 -24.53 -16.99
CA GLY A 79 -8.48 -23.82 -17.29
C GLY A 79 -8.42 -22.46 -16.61
N SER A 80 -7.28 -21.80 -16.73
CA SER A 80 -7.03 -20.50 -16.12
C SER A 80 -6.26 -19.59 -17.06
N ASP A 81 -6.51 -18.29 -16.98
CA ASP A 81 -5.68 -17.24 -17.56
C ASP A 81 -5.29 -16.22 -16.48
N SER A 82 -4.14 -15.57 -16.65
CA SER A 82 -3.64 -14.59 -15.68
C SER A 82 -2.88 -13.43 -16.34
N ALA A 83 -2.92 -12.28 -15.67
CA ALA A 83 -2.21 -11.08 -16.08
C ALA A 83 -1.48 -10.46 -14.90
N SER A 84 -0.23 -10.08 -15.14
CA SER A 84 0.67 -9.50 -14.14
C SER A 84 1.28 -8.20 -14.63
N PHE A 85 1.38 -7.23 -13.74
CA PHE A 85 1.97 -5.92 -14.01
C PHE A 85 2.68 -5.39 -12.76
N ASN A 86 3.68 -4.55 -13.00
CA ASN A 86 4.41 -3.80 -12.00
C ASN A 86 3.81 -2.41 -11.80
N VAL A 87 3.85 -1.98 -10.56
CA VAL A 87 3.61 -0.61 -10.14
C VAL A 87 4.75 -0.17 -9.24
N GLN A 88 4.99 1.13 -9.17
CA GLN A 88 5.86 1.74 -8.17
C GLN A 88 5.04 2.12 -6.95
N TYR A 89 5.55 1.81 -5.75
CA TYR A 89 4.96 2.29 -4.51
C TYR A 89 5.23 3.79 -4.33
N GLU A 90 4.17 4.59 -4.44
CA GLU A 90 4.19 6.03 -4.27
C GLU A 90 3.09 6.39 -3.26
N PRO A 91 3.33 6.14 -1.95
CA PRO A 91 2.41 6.60 -0.92
C PRO A 91 2.17 8.09 -1.13
N ILE A 92 0.92 8.52 -1.00
CA ILE A 92 0.60 9.96 -1.03
C ILE A 92 1.51 10.58 0.02
N GLU A 93 2.48 11.39 -0.40
CA GLU A 93 3.39 12.06 0.53
C GLU A 93 2.56 12.94 1.46
N ALA A 94 2.20 12.38 2.60
CA ALA A 94 1.65 13.16 3.67
C ALA A 94 2.83 13.99 4.20
N PRO A 95 2.65 15.31 4.41
CA PRO A 95 3.67 16.05 5.13
C PRO A 95 3.93 15.36 6.47
N LEU A 96 5.19 15.34 6.91
CA LEU A 96 5.51 14.87 8.25
C LEU A 96 4.74 15.74 9.26
N VAL A 97 3.80 15.13 9.97
CA VAL A 97 2.96 15.79 10.98
C VAL A 97 3.21 15.22 12.36
N ILE A 98 2.89 16.00 13.38
CA ILE A 98 2.72 15.50 14.75
C ILE A 98 1.36 14.81 14.80
N ASN A 99 1.35 13.51 15.08
CA ASN A 99 0.11 12.72 15.19
C ASN A 99 -0.46 12.77 16.61
N GLU A 100 0.40 12.53 17.60
CA GLU A 100 0.03 12.50 19.02
C GLU A 100 1.06 13.26 19.86
N VAL A 101 0.56 13.90 20.91
CA VAL A 101 1.36 14.49 21.98
C VAL A 101 0.75 14.01 23.28
N ASP A 102 1.46 13.15 24.00
CA ASP A 102 1.13 12.81 25.38
C ASP A 102 2.11 13.50 26.33
N ALA A 103 1.59 14.53 27.00
CA ALA A 103 2.36 15.41 27.88
C ALA A 103 1.75 15.49 29.29
N ASP A 104 0.91 14.53 29.72
CA ASP A 104 0.25 14.59 31.03
C ASP A 104 -0.06 13.23 31.67
N THR A 105 0.48 12.98 32.86
CA THR A 105 -0.32 12.82 34.09
C THR A 105 0.55 12.81 35.34
N PRO A 106 0.24 13.59 36.40
CA PRO A 106 0.68 13.26 37.75
C PRO A 106 0.00 11.95 38.18
N GLY A 107 0.65 10.80 37.94
CA GLY A 107 0.01 9.48 38.09
C GLY A 107 0.90 8.30 37.68
N THR A 108 0.29 7.18 37.33
CA THR A 108 0.94 5.87 37.07
C THR A 108 1.44 5.67 35.63
N GLU A 109 1.14 6.59 34.71
CA GLU A 109 1.70 6.58 33.35
C GLU A 109 3.20 6.91 33.44
N THR A 110 4.04 6.18 32.71
CA THR A 110 5.50 6.17 32.92
C THR A 110 6.30 6.83 31.81
N GLU A 111 5.67 7.24 30.71
CA GLU A 111 6.35 7.77 29.52
C GLU A 111 5.61 8.97 28.94
N GLU A 112 6.35 10.02 28.58
CA GLU A 112 5.88 11.20 27.84
C GLU A 112 6.43 11.09 26.41
N PHE A 113 5.58 11.30 25.38
CA PHE A 113 6.01 11.12 23.99
C PHE A 113 5.36 12.11 23.00
N VAL A 114 6.06 12.30 21.88
CA VAL A 114 5.54 12.96 20.67
C VAL A 114 5.64 11.95 19.54
N GLU A 115 4.50 11.58 18.96
CA GLU A 115 4.44 10.68 17.82
C GLU A 115 4.42 11.49 16.51
N LEU A 116 5.26 11.08 15.55
CA LEU A 116 5.30 11.66 14.21
C LEU A 116 4.66 10.70 13.21
N TYR A 117 3.91 11.24 12.24
CA TYR A 117 3.31 10.48 11.16
C TYR A 117 3.73 11.04 9.80
N ASP A 118 4.26 10.17 8.94
CA ASP A 118 4.76 10.49 7.60
C ASP A 118 3.86 9.88 6.49
N GLY A 119 2.62 9.50 6.82
CA GLY A 119 1.76 8.78 5.89
C GLY A 119 2.02 7.28 5.82
N GLY A 120 2.85 6.73 6.72
CA GLY A 120 3.23 5.31 6.72
C GLY A 120 4.38 4.99 5.78
N VAL A 121 5.18 6.00 5.42
CA VAL A 121 6.37 5.87 4.55
C VAL A 121 7.46 5.09 5.29
N GLY A 122 7.66 5.38 6.57
CA GLY A 122 8.71 4.77 7.38
C GLY A 122 10.12 5.26 6.98
N ASN A 123 11.05 5.26 7.93
CA ASN A 123 12.43 5.74 7.75
C ASN A 123 12.56 7.16 7.16
N THR A 124 11.53 8.00 7.25
CA THR A 124 11.59 9.40 6.81
C THR A 124 12.76 10.11 7.54
N PRO A 125 13.77 10.63 6.82
CA PRO A 125 14.89 11.31 7.46
C PRO A 125 14.42 12.53 8.24
N LEU A 126 14.85 12.63 9.51
CA LEU A 126 14.55 13.78 10.38
C LEU A 126 15.69 14.81 10.43
N ASP A 127 16.73 14.62 9.61
CA ASP A 127 17.90 15.49 9.57
C ASP A 127 17.49 16.94 9.26
N GLY A 128 17.88 17.86 10.14
CA GLY A 128 17.59 19.29 9.99
C GLY A 128 16.20 19.72 10.48
N LEU A 129 15.37 18.79 10.95
CA LEU A 129 14.10 19.12 11.62
C LEU A 129 14.31 19.30 13.13
N VAL A 130 13.54 20.23 13.71
CA VAL A 130 13.56 20.54 15.15
C VAL A 130 12.11 20.64 15.63
N ILE A 131 11.78 19.90 16.69
CA ILE A 131 10.54 20.11 17.43
C ILE A 131 10.72 21.34 18.31
N VAL A 132 9.88 22.35 18.12
CA VAL A 132 9.86 23.56 18.95
C VAL A 132 8.66 23.53 19.86
N VAL A 133 8.91 23.47 21.17
CA VAL A 133 7.89 23.60 22.21
C VAL A 133 7.88 25.06 22.68
N PRO A 134 6.79 25.82 22.49
CA PRO A 134 6.76 27.24 22.84
C PRO A 134 6.70 27.45 24.36
N ASP A 135 7.52 28.37 24.87
CA ASP A 135 7.69 28.72 26.30
C ASP A 135 6.41 29.21 27.02
N THR A 136 5.33 29.44 26.28
CA THR A 136 4.12 30.13 26.76
C THR A 136 3.02 29.22 27.30
N TYR A 137 3.21 27.90 27.29
CA TYR A 137 2.35 26.94 27.99
C TYR A 137 3.25 25.98 28.79
N TRP A 138 2.86 25.70 30.04
CA TRP A 138 3.57 24.79 30.93
C TRP A 138 3.65 23.39 30.30
N VAL A 139 4.72 23.10 29.56
CA VAL A 139 5.16 21.72 29.37
C VAL A 139 6.15 21.46 30.51
N GLN A 140 5.73 20.66 31.49
CA GLN A 140 6.60 20.26 32.59
C GLN A 140 7.82 19.57 31.99
N ASN A 141 8.99 20.21 32.07
CA ASN A 141 10.23 19.63 31.59
C ASN A 141 10.73 18.61 32.65
N GLY A 142 10.13 17.43 32.65
CA GLY A 142 10.75 16.24 33.22
C GLY A 142 11.94 15.86 32.34
N ALA A 143 13.04 15.41 32.92
CA ALA A 143 14.31 15.17 32.23
C ALA A 143 14.31 13.97 31.25
N ASP A 144 13.15 13.46 30.84
CA ASP A 144 12.97 12.16 30.17
C ASP A 144 12.11 12.23 28.89
N ALA A 145 11.87 13.41 28.28
CA ALA A 145 11.17 13.47 27.00
C ALA A 145 11.97 12.73 25.89
N VAL A 146 11.58 11.49 25.60
CA VAL A 146 12.13 10.65 24.54
C VAL A 146 11.20 10.75 23.33
N ALA A 147 11.70 11.25 22.21
CA ALA A 147 11.01 11.09 20.93
C ALA A 147 11.07 9.61 20.52
N LEU A 148 10.00 8.84 20.75
CA LEU A 148 9.86 7.49 20.22
C LEU A 148 9.38 7.57 18.78
N TYR A 149 10.26 7.21 17.84
CA TYR A 149 9.87 6.92 16.47
C TYR A 149 9.45 5.44 16.39
N GLN A 150 8.15 5.17 16.44
CA GLN A 150 7.61 3.87 16.00
C GLN A 150 6.82 4.12 14.72
N GLY A 151 7.33 3.61 13.60
CA GLY A 151 6.56 3.53 12.37
C GLY A 151 5.52 2.44 12.54
N ASP A 152 4.40 2.76 13.18
CA ASP A 152 3.33 1.79 13.39
C ASP A 152 2.42 1.70 12.16
N VAL A 153 2.19 0.46 11.76
CA VAL A 153 1.25 0.04 10.72
C VAL A 153 -0.18 0.34 11.22
N PRO A 154 -1.12 0.81 10.37
CA PRO A 154 -2.47 1.15 10.82
C PRO A 154 -3.17 -0.04 11.49
N ARG A 155 -3.87 0.22 12.61
CA ARG A 155 -4.82 -0.72 13.20
C ARG A 155 -6.05 -0.92 12.32
#